data_AF-A0A7C7UE86-F1
#
_entry.id   AF-A0A7C7UE86-F1
#
_cell.length_a   1.000
_cell.length_b   1.000
_cell.length_c   1.000
_cell.angle_alpha   90.00
_cell.angle_beta   90.00
_cell.angle_gamma   90.00
#
_symmetry.space_group_name_H-M   'P 1'
#
loop_
_entity.id
_entity.type
_entity.pdbx_description
1 polymer ?
#
loop_
_entity_poly.entity_id
_entity_poly.type
_entity_poly.pdbx_seq_one_letter_code
_entity_poly.pdbx_strand_id
1 'polypeptide(L)'
;TRQYEGLDEAKAAVSALGEHIAREGLPDPITPLICGFAGYGNVFRGANEIIELLPVREIEPQEVAAVARSSDCAHDVIYKVVFKEEHTVEPISPEDHFDLQDYYDHPEKYRSRFHIYLPYLTLLVNCIYWEAKYPRLVTKADLKRLYGGAEQPRLRVIGDISCDIEGGMECTVKSTEPGDPVFVYDPFEDRAIDGFEGRGPVVLAVDILPSELPRDASVYFSTVLMKYVPAIAQADYTVPFEELALPPEIKRAIIVYQGKLTPNYRYIAKYLERNNK
;
A
#
# COMPACT_ATOMS: atom_id res chain seq x y z
N THR A 1 -14.04 -13.55 13.65
CA THR A 1 -13.92 -12.69 12.45
C THR A 1 -15.26 -12.03 12.21
N ARG A 2 -15.33 -10.72 11.94
CA ARG A 2 -16.59 -10.08 11.50
C ARG A 2 -16.73 -10.27 10.00
N GLN A 3 -17.94 -10.53 9.53
CA GLN A 3 -18.27 -10.59 8.11
C GLN A 3 -19.19 -9.41 7.79
N TYR A 4 -18.93 -8.74 6.68
CA TYR A 4 -19.74 -7.64 6.17
C TYR A 4 -20.27 -8.05 4.80
N GLU A 5 -21.54 -7.76 4.50
CA GLU A 5 -22.16 -8.10 3.22
C GLU A 5 -21.72 -7.18 2.07
N GLY A 6 -21.14 -6.02 2.40
CA GLY A 6 -20.62 -5.06 1.43
C GLY A 6 -19.96 -3.84 2.10
N LEU A 7 -19.47 -2.92 1.28
CA LEU A 7 -18.72 -1.75 1.74
C LEU A 7 -19.52 -0.86 2.70
N ASP A 8 -20.82 -0.65 2.45
CA ASP A 8 -21.64 0.23 3.29
C ASP A 8 -21.79 -0.29 4.73
N GLU A 9 -21.93 -1.61 4.91
CA GLU A 9 -21.99 -2.23 6.24
C GLU A 9 -20.64 -2.14 6.96
N ALA A 10 -19.54 -2.39 6.23
CA ALA A 10 -18.20 -2.24 6.77
C ALA A 10 -17.95 -0.80 7.24
N LYS A 11 -18.35 0.20 6.43
CA LYS A 11 -18.26 1.62 6.79
C LYS A 11 -19.11 1.95 8.01
N ALA A 12 -20.36 1.47 8.08
CA ALA A 12 -21.22 1.69 9.24
C ALA A 12 -20.61 1.11 10.53
N ALA A 13 -19.98 -0.06 10.46
CA ALA A 13 -19.29 -0.66 11.60
C ALA A 13 -18.07 0.16 12.04
N VAL A 14 -17.29 0.70 11.10
CA VAL A 14 -16.15 1.59 11.39
C VAL A 14 -16.63 2.91 11.98
N SER A 15 -17.70 3.51 11.44
CA SER A 15 -18.30 4.74 12.00
C SER A 15 -18.80 4.55 13.43
N ALA A 16 -19.46 3.43 13.73
CA ALA A 16 -19.89 3.12 15.09
C ALA A 16 -18.70 2.98 16.07
N LEU A 17 -17.58 2.42 15.61
CA LEU A 17 -16.33 2.41 16.38
C LEU A 17 -15.78 3.83 16.58
N GLY A 18 -15.84 4.68 15.54
CA GLY A 18 -15.46 6.08 15.64
C GLY A 18 -16.24 6.84 16.71
N GLU A 19 -17.56 6.65 16.78
CA GLU A 19 -18.42 7.23 17.82
C GLU A 19 -18.10 6.73 19.23
N HIS A 20 -17.69 5.46 19.35
CA HIS A 20 -17.25 4.89 20.63
C HIS A 20 -15.91 5.51 21.07
N ILE A 21 -14.93 5.61 20.17
CA ILE A 21 -13.63 6.25 20.46
C ILE A 21 -13.82 7.72 20.85
N ALA A 22 -14.66 8.47 20.13
CA ALA A 22 -14.92 9.88 20.44
C ALA A 22 -15.57 10.10 21.82
N ARG A 23 -16.24 9.07 22.37
CA ARG A 23 -16.96 9.14 23.65
C ARG A 23 -16.17 8.59 24.82
N GLU A 24 -15.51 7.46 24.62
CA GLU A 24 -14.85 6.69 25.68
C GLU A 24 -13.33 6.81 25.63
N GLY A 25 -12.77 7.29 24.51
CA GLY A 25 -11.34 7.38 24.29
C GLY A 25 -10.70 6.04 23.92
N LEU A 26 -9.45 6.13 23.48
CA LEU A 26 -8.55 5.00 23.28
C LEU A 26 -7.93 4.57 24.61
N PRO A 27 -7.72 3.26 24.83
CA PRO A 27 -6.97 2.78 25.99
C PRO A 27 -5.54 3.33 26.06
N ASP A 28 -5.06 3.67 27.26
CA ASP A 28 -3.70 4.19 27.49
C ASP A 28 -2.57 3.43 26.77
N PRO A 29 -2.55 2.07 26.70
CA PRO A 29 -1.45 1.36 26.07
C PRO A 29 -1.28 1.60 24.56
N ILE A 30 -2.32 2.11 23.88
CA ILE A 30 -2.28 2.40 22.44
C ILE A 30 -2.33 3.89 22.14
N THR A 31 -2.47 4.74 23.16
CA THR A 31 -2.52 6.20 23.02
C THR A 31 -1.11 6.81 23.11
N PRO A 32 -0.71 7.73 22.21
CA PRO A 32 -1.45 8.17 21.02
C PRO A 32 -1.44 7.11 19.91
N LEU A 33 -2.58 6.82 19.29
CA LEU A 33 -2.62 5.91 18.15
C LEU A 33 -2.24 6.70 16.89
N ILE A 34 -1.06 6.41 16.33
CA ILE A 34 -0.53 7.11 15.14
C ILE A 34 -0.52 6.16 13.93
N CYS A 35 -1.37 6.45 12.95
CA CYS A 35 -1.46 5.74 11.67
C CYS A 35 -0.65 6.49 10.60
N GLY A 36 0.43 5.87 10.15
CA GLY A 36 1.21 6.35 9.01
C GLY A 36 0.76 5.73 7.70
N PHE A 37 0.64 6.55 6.65
CA PHE A 37 0.31 6.11 5.31
C PHE A 37 1.44 6.53 4.36
N ALA A 38 2.08 5.57 3.69
CA ALA A 38 3.07 5.87 2.66
C ALA A 38 2.36 5.98 1.31
N GLY A 39 2.45 7.14 0.66
CA GLY A 39 1.83 7.40 -0.64
C GLY A 39 0.46 8.05 -0.54
N TYR A 40 0.06 8.71 -1.62
CA TYR A 40 -1.13 9.57 -1.71
C TYR A 40 -1.94 9.32 -2.99
N GLY A 41 -1.73 8.17 -3.63
CA GLY A 41 -2.41 7.75 -4.87
C GLY A 41 -3.79 7.12 -4.64
N ASN A 42 -4.28 6.37 -5.63
CA ASN A 42 -5.61 5.73 -5.57
C ASN A 42 -5.76 4.74 -4.42
N VAL A 43 -4.70 4.00 -4.09
CA VAL A 43 -4.69 3.07 -2.95
C VAL A 43 -4.91 3.82 -1.64
N PHE A 44 -4.17 4.92 -1.45
CA PHE A 44 -4.36 5.79 -0.29
C PHE A 44 -5.77 6.39 -0.23
N ARG A 45 -6.36 6.78 -1.37
CA ARG A 45 -7.75 7.29 -1.36
C ARG A 45 -8.74 6.29 -0.74
N GLY A 46 -8.61 5.00 -1.08
CA GLY A 46 -9.42 3.94 -0.47
C GLY A 46 -9.14 3.78 1.02
N ALA A 47 -7.87 3.78 1.43
CA ALA A 47 -7.51 3.69 2.85
C ALA A 47 -7.98 4.93 3.65
N ASN A 48 -7.87 6.12 3.06
CA ASN A 48 -8.29 7.38 3.64
C ASN A 48 -9.82 7.46 3.77
N GLU A 49 -10.57 6.93 2.81
CA GLU A 49 -12.03 6.84 2.92
C GLU A 49 -12.49 6.05 4.15
N ILE A 50 -11.72 5.04 4.57
CA ILE A 50 -12.03 4.25 5.76
C ILE A 50 -11.54 4.95 7.04
N ILE A 51 -10.31 5.49 7.07
CA ILE A 51 -9.78 6.11 8.29
C ILE A 51 -10.56 7.37 8.70
N GLU A 52 -11.07 8.14 7.72
CA GLU A 52 -11.87 9.37 7.96
C GLU A 52 -13.24 9.10 8.59
N LEU A 53 -13.66 7.84 8.70
CA LEU A 53 -14.85 7.45 9.46
C LEU A 53 -14.59 7.39 10.97
N LEU A 54 -13.32 7.45 11.39
CA LEU A 54 -12.89 7.52 12.79
C LEU A 54 -12.61 8.99 13.17
N PRO A 55 -12.57 9.34 14.47
CA PRO A 55 -12.20 10.67 14.91
C PRO A 55 -10.70 10.91 14.65
N VAL A 56 -10.37 11.41 13.46
CA VAL A 56 -8.98 11.57 13.02
C VAL A 56 -8.50 13.01 13.19
N ARG A 57 -7.25 13.15 13.63
CA ARG A 57 -6.47 14.38 13.53
C ARG A 57 -5.29 14.15 12.62
N GLU A 58 -5.26 14.86 11.49
CA GLU A 58 -4.11 14.84 10.60
C GLU A 58 -2.96 15.65 11.18
N ILE A 59 -1.74 15.11 11.10
CA ILE A 59 -0.49 15.75 11.53
C ILE A 59 0.55 15.62 10.42
N GLU A 60 1.50 16.55 10.40
CA GLU A 60 2.59 16.54 9.44
C GLU A 60 3.71 15.58 9.89
N PRO A 61 4.52 15.03 8.96
CA PRO A 61 5.62 14.12 9.28
C PRO A 61 6.58 14.63 10.34
N GLN A 62 6.85 15.93 10.39
CA GLN A 62 7.76 16.55 11.35
C GLN A 62 7.19 16.58 12.78
N GLU A 63 5.87 16.46 12.93
CA GLU A 63 5.16 16.48 14.23
C GLU A 63 5.09 15.08 14.87
N VAL A 64 5.23 14.01 14.09
CA VAL A 64 5.05 12.61 14.52
C VAL A 64 5.81 12.27 15.79
N ALA A 65 7.09 12.66 15.87
CA ALA A 65 7.93 12.37 17.02
C ALA A 65 7.52 13.17 18.28
N ALA A 66 7.02 14.39 18.10
CA ALA A 66 6.56 15.24 19.20
C ALA A 66 5.23 14.71 19.76
N VAL A 67 4.29 14.36 18.89
CA VAL A 67 3.01 13.76 19.26
C VAL A 67 3.22 12.44 20.01
N ALA A 68 4.07 11.55 19.49
CA ALA A 68 4.32 10.24 20.10
C ALA A 68 4.94 10.30 21.50
N ARG A 69 5.60 11.41 21.85
CA ARG A 69 6.24 11.63 23.15
C ARG A 69 5.43 12.51 24.10
N SER A 70 4.32 13.06 23.63
CA SER A 70 3.48 13.95 24.43
C SER A 70 2.72 13.16 25.49
N SER A 71 2.82 13.60 26.75
CA SER A 71 2.00 13.12 27.85
C SER A 71 0.58 13.70 27.84
N ASP A 72 0.32 14.71 27.00
CA ASP A 72 -0.96 15.42 26.88
C ASP A 72 -1.59 15.17 25.50
N CYS A 73 -1.52 13.91 25.04
CA CYS A 73 -2.15 13.50 23.80
C CYS A 73 -3.65 13.25 23.99
N ALA A 74 -4.42 13.60 22.98
CA ALA A 74 -5.86 13.39 22.96
C ALA A 74 -6.17 11.89 22.86
N HIS A 75 -7.00 11.39 23.76
CA HIS A 75 -7.40 9.98 23.80
C HIS A 75 -8.62 9.72 22.91
N ASP A 76 -9.41 10.76 22.61
CA ASP A 76 -10.62 10.71 21.79
C ASP A 76 -10.34 10.81 20.27
N VAL A 77 -9.08 10.81 19.86
CA VAL A 77 -8.67 10.92 18.44
C VAL A 77 -7.60 9.91 18.05
N ILE A 78 -7.58 9.59 16.76
CA ILE A 78 -6.50 8.87 16.08
C ILE A 78 -5.69 9.88 15.28
N TYR A 79 -4.36 9.80 15.37
CA TYR A 79 -3.49 10.64 14.57
C TYR A 79 -3.22 9.99 13.22
N LYS A 80 -3.37 10.76 12.13
CA LYS A 80 -3.07 10.32 10.77
C LYS A 80 -1.89 11.14 10.23
N VAL A 81 -0.93 10.48 9.60
CA VAL A 81 0.17 11.14 8.89
C VAL A 81 0.36 10.52 7.51
N VAL A 82 0.53 11.35 6.49
CA VAL A 82 0.76 10.93 5.11
C VAL A 82 2.19 11.26 4.71
N PHE A 83 2.92 10.25 4.24
CA PHE A 83 4.30 10.39 3.79
C PHE A 83 4.36 10.46 2.26
N LYS A 84 5.19 11.38 1.79
CA LYS A 84 5.52 11.63 0.38
C LYS A 84 6.98 11.27 0.15
N GLU A 85 7.42 11.25 -1.09
CA GLU A 85 8.77 10.89 -1.49
C GLU A 85 9.83 11.67 -0.68
N GLU A 86 9.66 13.00 -0.55
CA GLU A 86 10.53 13.90 0.23
C GLU A 86 10.67 13.52 1.72
N HIS A 87 9.65 12.83 2.26
CA HIS A 87 9.66 12.33 3.63
C HIS A 87 10.32 10.95 3.74
N THR A 88 10.30 10.15 2.66
CA THR A 88 10.75 8.75 2.67
C THR A 88 12.21 8.57 2.25
N VAL A 89 12.75 9.46 1.43
CA VAL A 89 14.12 9.37 0.91
C VAL A 89 14.89 10.67 1.12
N GLU A 90 16.22 10.58 1.06
CA GLU A 90 17.13 11.72 1.01
C GLU A 90 18.27 11.43 0.02
N PRO A 91 18.86 12.47 -0.59
CA PRO A 91 20.09 12.31 -1.35
C PRO A 91 21.21 11.70 -0.51
N ILE A 92 22.04 10.87 -1.13
CA ILE A 92 23.23 10.29 -0.48
C ILE A 92 24.32 11.35 -0.28
N SER A 93 24.44 12.28 -1.24
CA SER A 93 25.36 13.41 -1.14
C SER A 93 24.79 14.48 -0.19
N PRO A 94 25.55 14.94 0.82
CA PRO A 94 25.08 15.99 1.73
C PRO A 94 24.87 17.36 1.07
N GLU A 95 25.47 17.58 -0.10
CA GLU A 95 25.37 18.84 -0.85
C GLU A 95 24.11 18.91 -1.71
N ASP A 96 23.47 17.76 -1.96
CA ASP A 96 22.29 17.67 -2.80
C ASP A 96 21.01 17.91 -1.97
N HIS A 97 19.98 18.41 -2.64
CA HIS A 97 18.64 18.56 -2.08
C HIS A 97 17.69 17.61 -2.78
N PHE A 98 16.63 17.18 -2.08
CA PHE A 98 15.61 16.34 -2.67
C PHE A 98 14.93 17.07 -3.84
N ASP A 99 14.92 16.45 -5.02
CA ASP A 99 14.11 16.83 -6.17
C ASP A 99 13.33 15.61 -6.66
N LEU A 100 12.03 15.77 -6.85
CA LEU A 100 11.14 14.65 -7.18
C LEU A 100 11.44 14.03 -8.55
N GLN A 101 11.78 14.86 -9.53
CA GLN A 101 12.04 14.37 -10.89
C GLN A 101 13.40 13.70 -10.97
N ASP A 102 14.43 14.27 -10.34
CA ASP A 102 15.74 13.63 -10.22
C ASP A 102 15.65 12.30 -9.44
N TYR A 103 14.79 12.20 -8.41
CA TYR A 103 14.53 10.93 -7.74
C TYR A 103 13.95 9.85 -8.68
N TYR A 104 13.02 10.22 -9.57
CA TYR A 104 12.44 9.27 -10.52
C TYR A 104 13.41 8.85 -11.62
N ASP A 105 14.22 9.78 -12.10
CA ASP A 105 15.18 9.55 -13.18
C ASP A 105 16.47 8.88 -12.68
N HIS A 106 16.88 9.18 -11.43
CA HIS A 106 18.13 8.76 -10.79
C HIS A 106 17.95 8.25 -9.35
N PRO A 107 17.11 7.22 -9.12
CA PRO A 107 16.84 6.72 -7.77
C PRO A 107 18.09 6.20 -7.03
N GLU A 108 19.15 5.83 -7.75
CA GLU A 108 20.43 5.40 -7.20
C GLU A 108 21.17 6.50 -6.40
N LYS A 109 20.82 7.77 -6.60
CA LYS A 109 21.37 8.91 -5.84
C LYS A 109 20.75 9.05 -4.45
N TYR A 110 19.69 8.31 -4.16
CA TYR A 110 18.88 8.46 -2.96
C TYR A 110 19.00 7.23 -2.06
N ARG A 111 18.82 7.44 -0.76
CA ARG A 111 18.67 6.38 0.23
C ARG A 111 17.40 6.58 1.05
N SER A 112 16.87 5.49 1.57
CA SER A 112 15.73 5.56 2.48
C SER A 112 16.13 6.25 3.79
N ARG A 113 15.29 7.18 4.23
CA ARG A 113 15.36 7.81 5.56
C ARG A 113 14.16 7.45 6.43
N PHE A 114 13.25 6.62 5.93
CA PHE A 114 11.95 6.39 6.56
C PHE A 114 12.04 5.72 7.95
N HIS A 115 13.13 5.00 8.22
CA HIS A 115 13.43 4.38 9.51
C HIS A 115 13.32 5.34 10.71
N ILE A 116 13.47 6.66 10.49
CA ILE A 116 13.34 7.67 11.55
C ILE A 116 11.90 7.77 12.11
N TYR A 117 10.88 7.39 11.34
CA TYR A 117 9.47 7.46 11.77
C TYR A 117 8.99 6.19 12.46
N LEU A 118 9.58 5.03 12.15
CA LEU A 118 9.13 3.71 12.64
C LEU A 118 8.98 3.62 14.16
N PRO A 119 9.84 4.23 15.01
CA PRO A 119 9.66 4.17 16.46
C PRO A 119 8.39 4.86 16.98
N TYR A 120 7.80 5.75 16.19
CA TYR A 120 6.70 6.61 16.62
C TYR A 120 5.33 6.17 16.08
N LEU A 121 5.30 5.39 15.00
CA LEU A 121 4.06 4.92 14.41
C LEU A 121 3.48 3.74 15.21
N THR A 122 2.15 3.62 15.24
CA THR A 122 1.44 2.45 15.78
C THR A 122 1.07 1.49 14.65
N LEU A 123 0.58 2.05 13.54
CA LEU A 123 0.22 1.37 12.30
C LEU A 123 0.95 2.04 11.14
N LEU A 124 1.47 1.25 10.21
CA LEU A 124 1.97 1.72 8.93
C LEU A 124 1.20 1.05 7.80
N VAL A 125 0.62 1.83 6.88
CA VAL A 125 -0.04 1.32 5.69
C VAL A 125 0.77 1.72 4.46
N ASN A 126 1.30 0.74 3.74
CA ASN A 126 1.99 0.94 2.48
C ASN A 126 0.99 1.06 1.33
N CYS A 127 0.92 2.24 0.72
CA CYS A 127 0.07 2.54 -0.43
C CYS A 127 0.90 2.98 -1.66
N ILE A 128 2.22 2.80 -1.65
CA ILE A 128 3.09 3.13 -2.78
C ILE A 128 3.34 1.92 -3.67
N TYR A 129 3.58 2.21 -4.95
CA TYR A 129 4.17 1.28 -5.89
C TYR A 129 5.70 1.33 -5.75
N TRP A 130 6.37 0.18 -5.91
CA TRP A 130 7.82 0.05 -5.75
C TRP A 130 8.44 -0.80 -6.85
N GLU A 131 9.69 -0.48 -7.23
CA GLU A 131 10.52 -1.30 -8.12
C GLU A 131 11.92 -1.43 -7.52
N ALA A 132 12.65 -2.48 -7.89
CA ALA A 132 13.97 -2.83 -7.36
C ALA A 132 15.03 -1.71 -7.44
N LYS A 133 14.89 -0.75 -8.36
CA LYS A 133 15.80 0.40 -8.48
C LYS A 133 15.60 1.47 -7.40
N TYR A 134 14.42 1.50 -6.76
CA TYR A 134 14.10 2.48 -5.73
C TYR A 134 14.51 1.96 -4.33
N PRO A 135 14.92 2.86 -3.41
CA PRO A 135 15.16 2.49 -2.02
C PRO A 135 13.93 1.82 -1.39
N ARG A 136 14.16 0.81 -0.56
CA ARG A 136 13.09 0.15 0.20
C ARG A 136 12.59 1.07 1.31
N LEU A 137 11.28 1.08 1.53
CA LEU A 137 10.65 1.92 2.56
C LEU A 137 11.00 1.42 3.96
N VAL A 138 10.91 0.11 4.19
CA VAL A 138 11.26 -0.53 5.47
C VAL A 138 12.10 -1.76 5.21
N THR A 139 13.26 -1.83 5.87
CA THR A 139 14.15 -2.99 5.76
C THR A 139 14.02 -3.93 6.97
N LYS A 140 14.41 -5.20 6.80
CA LYS A 140 14.55 -6.18 7.88
C LYS A 140 15.53 -5.65 8.95
N ALA A 141 16.58 -4.94 8.52
CA ALA A 141 17.54 -4.32 9.42
C ALA A 141 16.92 -3.21 10.29
N ASP A 142 16.02 -2.41 9.73
CA ASP A 142 15.29 -1.38 10.47
C ASP A 142 14.38 -2.00 11.52
N LEU A 143 13.64 -3.05 11.16
CA LEU A 143 12.76 -3.77 12.08
C LEU A 143 13.55 -4.50 13.17
N LYS A 144 14.69 -5.12 12.84
CA LYS A 144 15.57 -5.75 13.82
C LYS A 144 16.15 -4.75 14.80
N ARG A 145 16.53 -3.55 14.33
CA ARG A 145 16.98 -2.45 15.20
C ARG A 145 15.85 -1.97 16.10
N LEU A 146 14.65 -1.77 15.55
CA LEU A 146 13.48 -1.30 16.27
C LEU A 146 13.07 -2.28 17.37
N TYR A 147 12.93 -3.57 17.04
CA TYR A 147 12.53 -4.63 17.96
C TYR A 147 13.66 -5.17 18.84
N GLY A 148 14.90 -4.73 18.62
CA GLY A 148 16.06 -5.03 19.47
C GLY A 148 16.22 -4.09 20.67
N GLY A 149 15.35 -3.09 20.81
CA GLY A 149 15.32 -2.21 21.97
C GLY A 149 14.92 -2.93 23.27
N ALA A 150 15.11 -2.24 24.40
CA ALA A 150 14.73 -2.75 25.72
C ALA A 150 13.20 -2.78 25.94
N GLU A 151 12.47 -1.94 25.22
CA GLU A 151 11.02 -1.78 25.31
C GLU A 151 10.34 -2.30 24.04
N GLN A 152 9.08 -2.71 24.18
CA GLN A 152 8.27 -3.12 23.05
C GLN A 152 7.99 -1.92 22.13
N PRO A 153 8.28 -2.00 20.82
CA PRO A 153 8.04 -0.89 19.91
C PRO A 153 6.57 -0.49 19.81
N ARG A 154 6.33 0.81 19.53
CA ARG A 154 4.99 1.33 19.22
C ARG A 154 4.41 0.72 17.95
N LEU A 155 5.25 0.51 16.93
CA LEU A 155 4.82 -0.03 15.64
C LEU A 155 4.39 -1.48 15.80
N ARG A 156 3.09 -1.75 15.72
CA ARG A 156 2.53 -3.10 15.90
C ARG A 156 2.04 -3.73 14.62
N VAL A 157 1.60 -2.93 13.66
CA VAL A 157 0.96 -3.43 12.44
C VAL A 157 1.55 -2.74 11.22
N ILE A 158 1.79 -3.52 10.18
CA ILE A 158 2.15 -3.08 8.84
C ILE A 158 1.11 -3.66 7.87
N GLY A 159 0.30 -2.80 7.26
CA GLY A 159 -0.57 -3.17 6.16
C GLY A 159 0.13 -2.90 4.84
N ASP A 160 0.62 -3.94 4.18
CA ASP A 160 1.27 -3.84 2.88
C ASP A 160 0.30 -4.16 1.73
N ILE A 161 -0.29 -3.12 1.15
CA ILE A 161 -1.30 -3.28 0.09
C ILE A 161 -0.68 -3.70 -1.24
N SER A 162 0.61 -3.41 -1.48
CA SER A 162 1.25 -3.84 -2.72
C SER A 162 1.51 -5.34 -2.75
N CYS A 163 1.69 -5.96 -1.58
CA CYS A 163 1.94 -7.40 -1.41
C CYS A 163 3.16 -7.91 -2.22
N ASP A 164 4.13 -7.03 -2.48
CA ASP A 164 5.36 -7.38 -3.18
C ASP A 164 6.29 -8.17 -2.24
N ILE A 165 6.51 -9.45 -2.52
CA ILE A 165 7.34 -10.32 -1.69
C ILE A 165 8.78 -9.78 -1.65
N GLU A 166 9.25 -9.50 -0.43
CA GLU A 166 10.53 -8.84 -0.17
C GLU A 166 10.73 -7.56 -1.01
N GLY A 167 9.64 -6.83 -1.28
CA GLY A 167 9.62 -5.61 -2.07
C GLY A 167 10.03 -4.36 -1.29
N GLY A 168 9.26 -3.28 -1.44
CA GLY A 168 9.46 -2.03 -0.72
C GLY A 168 9.32 -2.17 0.81
N MET A 169 8.59 -3.20 1.26
CA MET A 169 8.41 -3.59 2.66
C MET A 169 9.06 -4.96 2.86
N GLU A 170 10.32 -5.03 3.30
CA GLU A 170 11.06 -6.32 3.29
C GLU A 170 10.49 -7.39 4.23
N CYS A 171 9.67 -7.01 5.21
CA CYS A 171 8.99 -7.97 6.09
C CYS A 171 7.82 -8.71 5.44
N THR A 172 7.40 -8.28 4.24
CA THR A 172 6.43 -9.01 3.42
C THR A 172 7.10 -10.24 2.81
N VAL A 173 7.31 -11.28 3.62
CA VAL A 173 8.05 -12.49 3.21
C VAL A 173 7.16 -13.57 2.59
N LYS A 174 5.84 -13.42 2.70
CA LYS A 174 4.83 -14.24 2.03
C LYS A 174 3.58 -13.41 1.75
N SER A 175 2.80 -13.82 0.76
CA SER A 175 1.44 -13.32 0.59
C SER A 175 0.50 -14.06 1.53
N THR A 176 -0.62 -13.41 1.82
CA THR A 176 -1.70 -13.94 2.66
C THR A 176 -2.98 -14.05 1.85
N GLU A 177 -3.89 -14.89 2.33
CA GLU A 177 -5.22 -15.05 1.76
C GLU A 177 -6.26 -14.43 2.69
N PRO A 178 -7.44 -14.04 2.18
CA PRO A 178 -8.56 -13.55 3.00
C PRO A 178 -8.86 -14.34 4.29
N GLY A 179 -8.72 -15.67 4.23
CA GLY A 179 -8.99 -16.55 5.37
C GLY A 179 -7.93 -16.50 6.47
N ASP A 180 -6.69 -16.17 6.14
CA ASP A 180 -5.56 -16.01 7.06
C ASP A 180 -4.74 -14.77 6.65
N PRO A 181 -5.28 -13.56 6.91
CA PRO A 181 -4.84 -12.33 6.26
C PRO A 181 -3.58 -11.71 6.86
N VAL A 182 -3.03 -12.33 7.92
CA VAL A 182 -1.93 -11.75 8.69
C VAL A 182 -0.91 -12.80 9.13
N PHE A 183 0.33 -12.35 9.30
CA PHE A 183 1.38 -13.10 9.99
C PHE A 183 2.24 -12.14 10.81
N VAL A 184 2.90 -12.64 11.85
CA VAL A 184 3.98 -11.91 12.53
C VAL A 184 5.28 -12.16 11.79
N TYR A 185 5.99 -11.10 11.42
CA TYR A 185 7.37 -11.21 10.92
C TYR A 185 8.35 -11.13 12.10
N ASP A 186 9.08 -12.22 12.40
CA ASP A 186 10.13 -12.21 13.44
C ASP A 186 11.46 -11.67 12.85
N PRO A 187 11.92 -10.47 13.25
CA PRO A 187 13.10 -9.85 12.66
C PRO A 187 14.44 -10.45 13.12
N PHE A 188 14.44 -11.35 14.11
CA PHE A 188 15.64 -12.04 14.59
C PHE A 188 15.79 -13.43 13.99
N GLU A 189 14.66 -14.11 13.77
CA GLU A 189 14.62 -15.42 13.14
C GLU A 189 14.43 -15.35 11.62
N ASP A 190 14.11 -14.16 11.08
CA ASP A 190 13.86 -13.90 9.66
C ASP A 190 12.82 -14.87 9.08
N ARG A 191 11.66 -14.95 9.74
CA ARG A 191 10.56 -15.83 9.32
C ARG A 191 9.18 -15.25 9.63
N ALA A 192 8.20 -15.68 8.84
CA ALA A 192 6.79 -15.48 9.15
C ALA A 192 6.29 -16.52 10.17
N ILE A 193 5.45 -16.08 11.09
CA ILE A 193 4.70 -16.90 12.04
C ILE A 193 3.23 -16.56 11.85
N ASP A 194 2.42 -17.55 11.48
CA ASP A 194 1.00 -17.32 11.18
C ASP A 194 0.24 -16.78 12.40
N GLY A 195 -0.74 -15.92 12.14
CA GLY A 195 -1.50 -15.23 13.18
C GLY A 195 -0.87 -13.91 13.64
N PHE A 196 -1.19 -13.50 14.86
CA PHE A 196 -0.87 -12.16 15.39
C PHE A 196 -0.06 -12.20 16.70
N GLU A 197 0.34 -13.39 17.16
CA GLU A 197 1.15 -13.57 18.36
C GLU A 197 2.61 -13.84 18.00
N GLY A 198 3.52 -13.07 18.58
CA GLY A 198 4.94 -13.25 18.34
C GLY A 198 5.77 -11.99 18.58
N ARG A 199 7.06 -12.09 18.26
CA ARG A 199 8.03 -11.00 18.38
C ARG A 199 8.20 -10.33 17.02
N GLY A 200 7.49 -9.23 16.79
CA GLY A 200 7.59 -8.48 15.54
C GLY A 200 6.28 -7.75 15.20
N PRO A 201 6.26 -6.99 14.09
CA PRO A 201 5.03 -6.41 13.59
C PRO A 201 4.14 -7.50 12.99
N VAL A 202 2.83 -7.34 13.16
CA VAL A 202 1.83 -8.07 12.39
C VAL A 202 1.81 -7.46 10.98
N VAL A 203 2.03 -8.28 9.97
CA VAL A 203 2.02 -7.90 8.56
C VAL A 203 0.72 -8.39 7.93
N LEU A 204 -0.05 -7.49 7.35
CA LEU A 204 -1.19 -7.78 6.49
C LEU A 204 -0.74 -7.57 5.05
N ALA A 205 -0.73 -8.63 4.23
CA ALA A 205 -0.26 -8.58 2.85
C ALA A 205 -1.10 -9.51 1.97
N VAL A 206 -2.34 -9.11 1.69
CA VAL A 206 -3.32 -9.93 0.97
C VAL A 206 -3.22 -9.64 -0.53
N ASP A 207 -2.92 -10.66 -1.34
CA ASP A 207 -2.64 -10.53 -2.79
C ASP A 207 -3.89 -10.17 -3.62
N ILE A 208 -5.08 -10.44 -3.08
CA ILE A 208 -6.35 -10.26 -3.79
C ILE A 208 -7.34 -9.45 -2.94
N LEU A 209 -6.90 -8.31 -2.40
CA LEU A 209 -7.76 -7.44 -1.57
C LEU A 209 -9.12 -7.07 -2.22
N PRO A 210 -9.25 -6.86 -3.54
CA PRO A 210 -10.57 -6.61 -4.14
C PRO A 210 -11.58 -7.76 -3.95
N SER A 211 -11.11 -8.98 -3.68
CA SER A 211 -11.98 -10.14 -3.42
C SER A 211 -12.65 -10.12 -2.04
N GLU A 212 -12.19 -9.25 -1.13
CA GLU A 212 -12.84 -9.01 0.17
C GLU A 212 -14.16 -8.25 0.04
N LEU A 213 -14.30 -7.46 -1.04
CA LEU A 213 -15.52 -6.73 -1.39
C LEU A 213 -15.89 -7.05 -2.85
N PRO A 214 -16.19 -8.33 -3.17
CA PRO A 214 -16.22 -8.80 -4.55
C PRO A 214 -17.38 -8.21 -5.35
N ARG A 215 -18.50 -7.94 -4.68
CA ARG A 215 -19.67 -7.26 -5.29
C ARG A 215 -19.31 -5.83 -5.67
N ASP A 216 -18.77 -5.05 -4.73
CA ASP A 216 -18.39 -3.65 -4.95
C ASP A 216 -17.31 -3.52 -6.03
N ALA A 217 -16.27 -4.37 -5.97
CA ALA A 217 -15.23 -4.44 -6.98
C ALA A 217 -15.79 -4.75 -8.38
N SER A 218 -16.71 -5.72 -8.48
CA SER A 218 -17.36 -6.09 -9.74
C SER A 218 -18.24 -4.96 -10.30
N VAL A 219 -19.02 -4.30 -9.45
CA VAL A 219 -19.86 -3.15 -9.84
C VAL A 219 -18.97 -2.01 -10.34
N TYR A 220 -17.93 -1.64 -9.60
CA TYR A 220 -17.00 -0.59 -9.99
C TYR A 220 -16.32 -0.89 -11.33
N PHE A 221 -15.74 -2.09 -11.47
CA PHE A 221 -15.09 -2.50 -12.72
C PHE A 221 -16.06 -2.47 -13.90
N SER A 222 -17.29 -2.97 -13.72
CA SER A 222 -18.33 -2.96 -14.74
C SER A 222 -18.69 -1.53 -15.18
N THR A 223 -18.87 -0.60 -14.23
CA THR A 223 -19.14 0.80 -14.54
C THR A 223 -18.03 1.45 -15.39
N VAL A 224 -16.77 1.10 -15.15
CA VAL A 224 -15.65 1.60 -15.97
C VAL A 224 -15.65 0.93 -17.34
N LEU A 225 -15.74 -0.39 -17.41
CA LEU A 225 -15.68 -1.16 -18.65
C LEU A 225 -16.85 -0.83 -19.59
N MET A 226 -18.06 -0.66 -19.07
CA MET A 226 -19.27 -0.41 -19.85
C MET A 226 -19.20 0.87 -20.70
N LYS A 227 -18.31 1.82 -20.36
CA LYS A 227 -18.05 3.02 -21.18
C LYS A 227 -17.37 2.68 -22.51
N TYR A 228 -16.61 1.58 -22.55
CA TYR A 228 -15.86 1.15 -23.73
C TYR A 228 -16.60 0.06 -24.52
N VAL A 229 -17.49 -0.70 -23.89
CA VAL A 229 -18.20 -1.84 -24.50
C VAL A 229 -18.89 -1.48 -25.82
N PRO A 230 -19.62 -0.35 -25.98
CA PRO A 230 -20.25 -0.03 -27.26
C PRO A 230 -19.24 0.12 -28.40
N ALA A 231 -18.12 0.81 -28.15
CA ALA A 231 -17.10 1.02 -29.16
C ALA A 231 -16.34 -0.28 -29.50
N ILE A 232 -16.09 -1.13 -28.50
CA ILE A 232 -15.54 -2.47 -28.70
C ILE A 232 -16.48 -3.31 -29.56
N ALA A 233 -17.77 -3.37 -29.22
CA ALA A 233 -18.74 -4.21 -29.91
C ALA A 233 -19.03 -3.77 -31.36
N GLN A 234 -18.89 -2.47 -31.67
CA GLN A 234 -19.17 -1.90 -32.99
C GLN A 234 -17.93 -1.85 -33.90
N ALA A 235 -16.74 -2.11 -33.38
CA ALA A 235 -15.53 -2.04 -34.17
C ALA A 235 -15.50 -3.11 -35.27
N ASP A 236 -15.01 -2.73 -36.44
CA ASP A 236 -14.72 -3.67 -37.51
C ASP A 236 -13.35 -4.33 -37.27
N TYR A 237 -13.35 -5.61 -36.88
CA TYR A 237 -12.13 -6.38 -36.60
C TYR A 237 -11.52 -7.04 -37.85
N THR A 238 -12.07 -6.76 -39.04
CA THR A 238 -11.55 -7.29 -40.31
C THR A 238 -10.45 -6.41 -40.90
N VAL A 239 -10.45 -5.11 -40.57
CA VAL A 239 -9.47 -4.13 -41.06
C VAL A 239 -8.08 -4.33 -40.42
N PRO A 240 -7.00 -3.78 -41.01
CA PRO A 240 -5.68 -3.74 -40.38
C PRO A 240 -5.68 -3.04 -39.01
N PHE A 241 -4.74 -3.37 -38.13
CA PHE A 241 -4.66 -2.81 -36.77
C PHE A 241 -4.57 -1.27 -36.76
N GLU A 242 -3.88 -0.70 -37.73
CA GLU A 242 -3.71 0.73 -37.93
C GLU A 242 -5.05 1.43 -38.16
N GLU A 243 -5.96 0.77 -38.89
CA GLU A 243 -7.30 1.27 -39.25
C GLU A 243 -8.38 0.94 -38.21
N LEU A 244 -8.09 0.01 -37.27
CA LEU A 244 -9.03 -0.40 -36.23
C LEU A 244 -9.49 0.81 -35.40
N ALA A 245 -10.77 1.17 -35.55
CA ALA A 245 -11.38 2.30 -34.87
C ALA A 245 -11.84 1.90 -33.47
N LEU A 246 -11.01 2.20 -32.48
CA LEU A 246 -11.29 1.98 -31.06
C LEU A 246 -10.84 3.19 -30.24
N PRO A 247 -11.42 3.39 -29.03
CA PRO A 247 -10.89 4.35 -28.08
C PRO A 247 -9.39 4.15 -27.89
N PRO A 248 -8.57 5.21 -27.87
CA PRO A 248 -7.12 5.09 -27.81
C PRO A 248 -6.61 4.23 -26.65
N GLU A 249 -7.30 4.26 -25.52
CA GLU A 249 -7.02 3.44 -24.33
C GLU A 249 -7.13 1.96 -24.65
N ILE A 250 -8.23 1.55 -25.28
CA ILE A 250 -8.48 0.17 -25.68
C ILE A 250 -7.52 -0.24 -26.79
N LYS A 251 -7.33 0.60 -27.82
CA LYS A 251 -6.43 0.30 -28.94
C LYS A 251 -5.00 0.04 -28.48
N ARG A 252 -4.49 0.83 -27.51
CA ARG A 252 -3.16 0.62 -26.91
C ARG A 252 -3.10 -0.60 -25.99
N ALA A 253 -4.22 -1.05 -25.44
CA ALA A 253 -4.31 -2.23 -24.58
C ALA A 253 -4.35 -3.56 -25.36
N ILE A 254 -4.54 -3.54 -26.69
CA ILE A 254 -4.56 -4.76 -27.51
C ILE A 254 -3.14 -5.33 -27.63
N ILE A 255 -2.88 -6.46 -26.97
CA ILE A 255 -1.60 -7.18 -27.03
C ILE A 255 -1.45 -7.94 -28.35
N VAL A 256 -2.52 -8.65 -28.76
CA VAL A 256 -2.56 -9.48 -29.96
C VAL A 256 -3.76 -9.09 -30.82
N TYR A 257 -3.52 -8.91 -32.11
CA TYR A 257 -4.55 -8.63 -33.11
C TYR A 257 -4.38 -9.58 -34.30
N GLN A 258 -5.45 -10.29 -34.69
CA GLN A 258 -5.44 -11.27 -35.80
C GLN A 258 -4.25 -12.24 -35.73
N GLY A 259 -3.95 -12.76 -34.53
CA GLY A 259 -2.87 -13.73 -34.30
C GLY A 259 -1.45 -13.15 -34.30
N LYS A 260 -1.28 -11.82 -34.38
CA LYS A 260 0.04 -11.16 -34.34
C LYS A 260 0.15 -10.19 -33.18
N LEU A 261 1.33 -10.10 -32.57
CA LEU A 261 1.62 -9.08 -31.57
C LEU A 261 1.51 -7.69 -32.20
N THR A 262 0.78 -6.79 -31.55
CA THR A 262 0.67 -5.39 -31.98
C THR A 262 2.00 -4.65 -31.71
N PRO A 263 2.25 -3.48 -32.35
CA PRO A 263 3.57 -2.84 -32.35
C PRO A 263 4.21 -2.65 -30.96
N ASN A 264 3.44 -2.20 -29.97
CA ASN A 264 3.93 -1.93 -28.61
C ASN A 264 4.31 -3.19 -27.83
N TYR A 265 3.80 -4.37 -28.25
CA TYR A 265 4.00 -5.63 -27.56
C TYR A 265 4.88 -6.60 -28.33
N ARG A 266 5.50 -6.17 -29.45
CA ARG A 266 6.45 -7.00 -30.20
C ARG A 266 7.62 -7.51 -29.35
N TYR A 267 7.99 -6.78 -28.30
CA TYR A 267 9.03 -7.21 -27.37
C TYR A 267 8.70 -8.54 -26.68
N ILE A 268 7.42 -8.96 -26.61
CA ILE A 268 7.00 -10.22 -26.00
C ILE A 268 7.52 -11.42 -26.80
N ALA A 269 7.72 -11.28 -28.12
CA ALA A 269 8.18 -12.37 -28.98
C ALA A 269 9.48 -13.03 -28.47
N LYS A 270 10.40 -12.22 -27.92
CA LYS A 270 11.69 -12.69 -27.36
C LYS A 270 11.54 -13.66 -26.17
N TYR A 271 10.40 -13.62 -25.49
CA TYR A 271 10.08 -14.53 -24.38
C TYR A 271 9.33 -15.78 -24.85
N LEU A 272 8.59 -15.71 -25.97
CA LEU A 272 7.86 -16.84 -26.53
C LEU A 272 8.79 -17.85 -27.23
N GLU A 273 9.80 -17.37 -27.95
CA GLU A 273 10.77 -18.23 -28.65
C GLU A 273 11.62 -19.08 -27.70
N ARG A 274 11.75 -18.65 -26.45
CA ARG A 274 12.55 -19.33 -25.42
C ARG A 274 11.95 -20.65 -24.92
N ASN A 275 10.65 -20.89 -25.15
CA ASN A 275 9.94 -22.10 -24.75
C ASN A 275 9.78 -23.14 -25.88
N ASN A 276 10.35 -22.89 -27.06
CA ASN A 276 10.37 -23.84 -28.18
C ASN A 276 11.70 -24.63 -28.29
N LYS A 277 12.40 -24.80 -27.16
CA LYS A 277 13.54 -25.73 -27.01
C LYS A 277 13.24 -26.68 -25.86
#